data_AF-A0A2M7J912-F1
#
_entry.id   AF-A0A2M7J912-F1
#
_cell.length_a   1.000
_cell.length_b   1.000
_cell.length_c   1.000
_cell.angle_alpha   90.00
_cell.angle_beta   90.00
_cell.angle_gamma   90.00
#
_symmetry.space_group_name_H-M   'P 1'
#
loop_
_entity.id
_entity.type
_entity.pdbx_description
1 polymer ?
#
loop_
_entity_poly.entity_id
_entity_poly.type
_entity_poly.pdbx_seq_one_letter_code
_entity_poly.pdbx_strand_id
1 'polypeptide(L)'
;MRYSQYCNEKIGQRGHLWQGRFYSCPLDGVHLYMAMRYVERNPVRARIVEKAEDYTWSSAASHVRGIDNPILSIAAIDDWDKYLDITEEEEEEGKWGQHPIFSSKNRVLSPFSRITFIISAILIDYSSLFLRLRISGHTC
;
A
#
# COMPACT_ATOMS: atom_id res chain seq x y z
N MET A 1 -20.94 -2.85 17.02
CA MET A 1 -19.64 -3.37 16.51
C MET A 1 -19.01 -4.26 17.57
N ARG A 2 -19.23 -5.59 17.54
CA ARG A 2 -18.72 -6.50 18.59
C ARG A 2 -17.20 -6.66 18.54
N TYR A 3 -16.61 -6.72 17.34
CA TYR A 3 -15.16 -6.85 17.18
C TYR A 3 -14.39 -5.66 17.76
N SER A 4 -14.82 -4.42 17.45
CA SER A 4 -14.17 -3.21 17.97
C SER A 4 -14.24 -3.13 19.50
N GLN A 5 -15.38 -3.50 20.11
CA GLN A 5 -15.52 -3.57 21.56
C GLN A 5 -14.57 -4.61 22.17
N TYR A 6 -14.56 -5.82 21.62
CA TYR A 6 -13.66 -6.89 22.03
C TYR A 6 -12.18 -6.48 21.96
N CYS A 7 -11.74 -5.91 20.84
CA CYS A 7 -10.37 -5.44 20.68
C CYS A 7 -10.02 -4.35 21.69
N ASN A 8 -10.89 -3.35 21.85
CA ASN A 8 -10.71 -2.26 22.80
C ASN A 8 -10.60 -2.76 24.25
N GLU A 9 -11.46 -3.71 24.66
CA GLU A 9 -11.39 -4.35 25.98
C GLU A 9 -10.07 -5.12 26.17
N LYS A 10 -9.62 -5.85 25.15
CA LYS A 10 -8.36 -6.61 25.20
C LYS A 10 -7.12 -5.72 25.31
N ILE A 11 -7.12 -4.55 24.66
CA ILE A 11 -5.97 -3.62 24.63
C ILE A 11 -6.10 -2.46 25.64
N GLY A 12 -7.16 -2.44 26.45
CA GLY A 12 -7.40 -1.40 27.45
C GLY A 12 -7.70 0.00 26.89
N GLN A 13 -8.21 0.09 25.66
CA GLN A 13 -8.50 1.35 24.97
C GLN A 13 -10.00 1.67 24.96
N ARG A 14 -10.34 2.94 24.73
CA ARG A 14 -11.73 3.41 24.55
C ARG A 14 -11.81 4.29 23.31
N GLY A 15 -12.94 4.21 22.60
CA GLY A 15 -13.19 5.01 21.39
C GLY A 15 -13.35 4.15 20.13
N HIS A 16 -13.21 4.79 18.97
CA HIS A 16 -13.39 4.16 17.67
C HIS A 16 -12.10 3.47 17.20
N LEU A 17 -12.16 2.15 17.01
CA LEU A 17 -11.04 1.38 16.45
C LEU A 17 -10.81 1.71 14.97
N TRP A 18 -11.88 2.02 14.24
CA TRP A 18 -11.86 2.30 12.81
C TRP A 18 -12.18 3.78 12.57
N GLN A 19 -11.43 4.45 11.68
CA GLN A 19 -11.68 5.85 11.35
C GLN A 19 -12.93 6.07 10.46
N GLY A 20 -13.48 5.03 9.84
CA GLY A 20 -14.65 5.16 8.97
C GLY A 20 -15.01 3.88 8.23
N ARG A 21 -15.80 4.03 7.15
CA ARG A 21 -16.10 2.93 6.23
C ARG A 21 -14.89 2.67 5.33
N PHE A 22 -14.65 1.40 5.02
CA PHE A 22 -13.62 1.03 4.03
C PHE A 22 -14.05 1.46 2.63
N TYR A 23 -13.07 1.75 1.78
CA TYR A 23 -13.27 1.94 0.35
C TYR A 23 -13.02 0.62 -0.38
N SER A 24 -13.88 0.29 -1.34
CA SER A 24 -13.72 -0.88 -2.20
C SER A 24 -13.94 -0.47 -3.65
N CYS A 25 -12.94 -0.67 -4.49
CA CYS A 25 -13.00 -0.43 -5.92
C CYS A 25 -12.34 -1.61 -6.64
N PRO A 26 -13.01 -2.26 -7.61
CA PRO A 26 -12.36 -3.27 -8.42
C PRO A 26 -11.27 -2.61 -9.28
N LEU A 27 -10.08 -3.20 -9.30
CA LEU A 27 -8.95 -2.75 -10.10
C LEU A 27 -8.50 -3.85 -11.04
N ASP A 28 -8.12 -3.46 -12.26
CA ASP A 28 -7.63 -4.37 -13.29
C ASP A 28 -6.45 -3.76 -14.05
N GLY A 29 -5.79 -4.62 -14.84
CA GLY A 29 -4.69 -4.24 -15.73
C GLY A 29 -3.66 -3.35 -15.04
N VAL A 30 -3.38 -2.20 -15.66
CA VAL A 30 -2.37 -1.24 -15.22
C VAL A 30 -2.70 -0.62 -13.85
N HIS A 31 -3.98 -0.40 -13.54
CA HIS A 31 -4.39 0.23 -12.27
C HIS A 31 -4.12 -0.68 -11.06
N LEU A 32 -4.28 -2.00 -11.24
CA LEU A 32 -3.95 -2.98 -10.20
C LEU A 32 -2.48 -2.87 -9.80
N TYR A 33 -1.58 -2.84 -10.79
CA TYR A 33 -0.15 -2.71 -10.53
C TYR A 33 0.21 -1.35 -9.93
N MET A 34 -0.47 -0.25 -10.27
CA MET A 34 -0.20 1.03 -9.61
C MET A 34 -0.60 1.01 -8.14
N ALA A 35 -1.79 0.50 -7.85
CA ALA A 35 -2.26 0.38 -6.48
C ALA A 35 -1.36 -0.56 -5.66
N MET A 36 -0.90 -1.66 -6.25
CA MET A 36 0.03 -2.58 -5.59
C MET A 36 1.35 -1.89 -5.24
N ARG A 37 2.00 -1.21 -6.19
CA ARG A 37 3.22 -0.43 -5.92
C ARG A 37 2.99 0.63 -4.86
N TYR A 38 1.87 1.33 -4.94
CA TYR A 38 1.52 2.35 -3.97
C TYR A 38 1.47 1.78 -2.55
N VAL A 39 0.78 0.66 -2.35
CA VAL A 39 0.64 0.02 -1.04
C VAL A 39 2.00 -0.42 -0.50
N GLU A 40 2.82 -1.07 -1.33
CA GLU A 40 4.14 -1.57 -0.93
C GLU A 40 5.13 -0.42 -0.61
N ARG A 41 5.01 0.73 -1.30
CA ARG A 41 5.85 1.92 -1.05
C ARG A 41 5.33 2.83 0.05
N ASN A 42 4.12 2.62 0.56
CA ASN A 42 3.55 3.50 1.59
C ASN A 42 4.44 3.66 2.84
N PRO A 43 5.13 2.62 3.35
CA PRO A 43 6.07 2.76 4.47
C PRO A 43 7.25 3.70 4.15
N VAL A 44 7.75 3.68 2.92
CA VAL A 44 8.83 4.57 2.44
C VAL A 44 8.30 6.01 2.33
N ARG A 45 7.11 6.19 1.74
CA ARG A 45 6.45 7.50 1.65
C ARG A 45 6.18 8.11 3.02
N ALA A 46 5.77 7.29 3.98
CA ALA A 46 5.55 7.67 5.37
C ALA A 46 6.86 7.87 6.16
N ARG A 47 8.04 7.66 5.53
CA ARG A 47 9.38 7.78 6.12
C ARG A 47 9.58 6.88 7.34
N ILE A 48 8.93 5.72 7.36
CA ILE A 48 9.09 4.70 8.40
C ILE A 48 10.33 3.84 8.12
N VAL A 49 10.61 3.59 6.85
CA VAL A 49 11.75 2.80 6.35
C VAL A 49 12.35 3.48 5.12
N GLU A 50 13.61 3.22 4.83
CA GLU A 50 14.28 3.73 3.61
C GLU A 50 13.88 2.92 2.37
N LYS A 51 13.75 1.60 2.53
CA LYS A 51 13.34 0.67 1.47
C LYS A 51 12.06 -0.07 1.82
N ALA A 52 11.27 -0.43 0.80
CA ALA A 52 9.97 -1.05 0.99
C ALA A 52 10.08 -2.45 1.63
N GLU A 53 11.07 -3.24 1.23
CA GLU A 53 11.33 -4.59 1.74
C GLU A 53 11.80 -4.64 3.21
N ASP A 54 12.13 -3.50 3.80
CA ASP A 54 12.50 -3.43 5.22
C ASP A 54 11.29 -3.30 6.14
N TYR A 55 10.10 -3.05 5.60
CA TYR A 55 8.88 -3.00 6.39
C TYR A 55 8.31 -4.40 6.64
N THR A 56 8.41 -4.86 7.88
CA THR A 56 8.06 -6.24 8.28
C THR A 56 6.58 -6.60 8.14
N TRP A 57 5.69 -5.59 8.07
CA TRP A 57 4.24 -5.79 7.97
C TRP A 57 3.71 -5.60 6.54
N SER A 58 4.55 -5.84 5.54
CA SER A 58 4.23 -5.78 4.11
C SER A 58 4.71 -7.03 3.37
N SER A 59 4.11 -7.31 2.22
CA SER A 59 4.52 -8.38 1.31
C SER A 59 5.78 -8.04 0.48
N ALA A 60 6.22 -6.78 0.46
CA ALA A 60 7.37 -6.30 -0.31
C ALA A 60 8.64 -7.14 -0.06
N ALA A 61 8.91 -7.50 1.20
CA ALA A 61 10.06 -8.34 1.54
C ALA A 61 10.01 -9.72 0.87
N SER A 62 8.81 -10.32 0.81
CA SER A 62 8.63 -11.64 0.18
C SER A 62 8.80 -11.54 -1.34
N HIS A 63 8.31 -10.46 -1.93
CA HIS A 63 8.42 -10.18 -3.35
C HIS A 63 9.87 -9.90 -3.81
N VAL A 64 10.60 -9.03 -3.11
CA VAL A 64 11.98 -8.65 -3.47
C VAL A 64 12.95 -9.79 -3.16
N ARG A 65 12.82 -10.43 -2.00
CA ARG A 65 13.77 -11.46 -1.54
C ARG A 65 13.40 -12.88 -2.01
N GLY A 66 12.28 -13.04 -2.72
CA GLY A 66 11.80 -14.33 -3.19
C GLY A 66 11.47 -15.31 -2.06
N ILE A 67 11.03 -14.81 -0.91
CA ILE A 67 10.69 -15.66 0.24
C ILE A 67 9.32 -16.27 -0.03
N ASP A 68 9.26 -17.60 -0.07
CA ASP A 68 8.02 -18.33 -0.25
C ASP A 68 7.08 -18.08 0.93
N ASN A 69 5.85 -17.66 0.64
CA ASN A 69 4.84 -17.35 1.63
C ASN A 69 3.51 -17.98 1.22
N PRO A 70 2.97 -18.91 2.03
CA PRO A 70 1.78 -19.67 1.65
C PRO A 70 0.50 -18.82 1.49
N ILE A 71 0.54 -17.56 1.93
CA ILE A 71 -0.58 -16.61 1.84
C ILE A 71 -0.48 -15.73 0.59
N LEU A 72 0.71 -15.59 0.00
CA LEU A 72 0.94 -14.69 -1.13
C LEU A 72 0.82 -15.45 -2.46
N SER A 73 -0.03 -14.95 -3.35
CA SER A 73 0.01 -15.31 -4.76
C SER A 73 1.03 -14.39 -5.46
N ILE A 74 2.11 -14.95 -6.00
CA ILE A 74 3.15 -14.19 -6.70
C ILE A 74 2.51 -13.47 -7.90
N ALA A 75 2.58 -12.13 -7.90
CA ALA A 75 2.18 -11.34 -9.06
C ALA A 75 3.21 -11.50 -10.19
N ALA A 76 2.75 -11.37 -11.45
CA ALA A 76 3.58 -11.50 -12.64
C ALA A 76 4.49 -10.27 -12.86
N ILE A 77 5.39 -10.01 -11.92
CA ILE A 77 6.42 -8.98 -11.98
C ILE A 77 7.77 -9.68 -11.94
N ASP A 78 8.59 -9.45 -12.97
CA ASP A 78 9.88 -10.11 -13.13
C ASP A 78 10.96 -9.54 -12.19
N ASP A 79 10.96 -8.21 -12.00
CA ASP A 79 11.94 -7.49 -11.18
C ASP A 79 11.23 -6.55 -10.20
N TRP A 80 11.12 -6.99 -8.96
CA TRP A 80 10.43 -6.29 -7.89
C TRP A 80 11.21 -5.10 -7.34
N ASP A 81 12.54 -5.21 -7.26
CA ASP A 81 13.42 -4.15 -6.76
C ASP A 81 13.30 -2.91 -7.68
N LYS A 82 13.50 -3.15 -8.99
CA LYS A 82 13.32 -2.10 -9.99
C LYS A 82 11.90 -1.54 -10.02
N TYR A 83 10.89 -2.38 -9.84
CA TYR A 83 9.49 -1.95 -9.87
C TYR A 83 9.12 -1.04 -8.69
N LEU A 84 9.67 -1.29 -7.50
CA LEU A 84 9.43 -0.47 -6.31
C LEU A 84 10.25 0.83 -6.32
N ASP A 85 11.38 0.85 -7.02
CA ASP A 85 12.25 2.03 -7.14
C ASP A 85 11.73 3.08 -8.14
N ILE A 86 10.76 2.75 -9.00
CA ILE A 86 10.19 3.70 -9.98
C ILE A 86 9.68 4.96 -9.26
N THR A 87 10.19 6.13 -9.62
CA THR A 87 9.78 7.42 -9.04
C THR A 87 8.46 7.92 -9.61
N GLU A 88 7.75 8.79 -8.88
CA GLU A 88 6.50 9.40 -9.37
C GLU A 88 6.73 10.19 -10.68
N GLU A 89 7.92 10.78 -10.85
CA GLU A 89 8.33 11.49 -12.07
C GLU A 89 8.46 10.54 -13.28
N GLU A 90 9.09 9.39 -13.08
CA GLU A 90 9.20 8.34 -14.11
C GLU A 90 7.84 7.70 -14.47
N GLU A 91 6.88 7.71 -13.54
CA GLU A 91 5.49 7.30 -13.80
C GLU A 91 4.77 8.27 -14.74
N GLU A 92 4.98 9.58 -14.56
CA GLU A 92 4.34 10.62 -15.38
C GLU A 92 4.96 10.72 -16.78
N GLU A 93 6.28 10.57 -16.90
CA GLU A 93 6.99 10.56 -18.18
C GLU A 93 6.71 9.26 -18.97
N GLY A 94 6.57 8.15 -18.28
CA GLY A 94 6.22 6.84 -18.83
C GLY A 94 4.75 6.76 -19.23
N LYS A 95 4.39 7.31 -20.40
CA LYS A 95 3.06 7.17 -21.00
C LYS A 95 2.51 5.75 -20.79
N TRP A 96 1.43 5.66 -20.00
CA TRP A 96 0.86 4.49 -19.33
C TRP A 96 0.64 3.20 -20.14
N GLY A 97 0.81 3.22 -21.45
CA GLY A 97 0.72 2.06 -22.34
C GLY A 97 2.05 1.41 -22.75
N GLN A 98 3.20 1.94 -22.31
CA GLN A 98 4.52 1.52 -22.82
C GLN A 98 5.53 1.09 -21.74
N HIS A 99 5.13 1.03 -20.46
CA HIS A 99 6.10 0.71 -19.40
C HIS A 99 6.68 -0.71 -19.60
N PRO A 100 8.02 -0.86 -19.63
CA PRO A 100 8.70 -2.09 -20.06
C PRO A 100 8.45 -3.31 -19.18
N ILE A 101 7.96 -3.10 -17.95
CA ILE A 101 7.61 -4.19 -17.01
C ILE A 101 6.29 -4.87 -17.40
N PHE A 102 5.40 -4.22 -18.17
CA PHE A 102 4.19 -4.87 -18.69
C PHE A 102 4.54 -5.65 -19.96
N SER A 103 5.07 -6.85 -19.78
CA SER A 103 5.37 -7.80 -20.86
C SER A 103 4.15 -7.98 -21.77
N SER A 104 4.40 -8.12 -23.08
CA SER A 104 3.41 -8.06 -24.18
C SER A 104 2.28 -9.09 -24.13
N LYS A 105 2.24 -9.98 -23.12
CA LYS A 105 1.27 -11.08 -22.98
C LYS A 105 -0.09 -10.66 -22.42
N ASN A 106 -0.22 -9.48 -21.82
CA ASN A 106 -1.47 -9.01 -21.19
C ASN A 106 -2.11 -7.82 -21.93
N ARG A 107 -2.08 -7.82 -23.27
CA ARG A 107 -2.54 -6.70 -24.09
C ARG A 107 -3.95 -6.91 -24.65
N VAL A 108 -4.96 -7.01 -23.80
CA VAL A 108 -6.39 -6.79 -24.15
C VAL A 108 -7.09 -6.39 -22.82
N LEU A 109 -7.69 -5.21 -22.62
CA LEU A 109 -8.89 -4.69 -23.26
C LEU A 109 -8.97 -3.14 -23.26
N SER A 110 -9.94 -2.66 -24.04
CA SER A 110 -10.16 -1.38 -24.71
C SER A 110 -10.46 -0.14 -23.83
N PRO A 111 -10.50 1.07 -24.45
CA PRO A 111 -10.46 2.34 -23.75
C PRO A 111 -11.87 2.86 -23.47
N PHE A 112 -12.29 2.86 -22.22
CA PHE A 112 -13.42 3.68 -21.80
C PHE A 112 -13.00 4.60 -20.64
N SER A 113 -12.71 5.83 -21.05
CA SER A 113 -13.17 7.08 -20.43
C SER A 113 -12.99 7.23 -18.92
N ARG A 114 -11.96 8.03 -18.58
CA ARG A 114 -11.98 9.09 -17.55
C ARG A 114 -12.83 8.76 -16.31
N ILE A 115 -12.20 8.22 -15.27
CA ILE A 115 -12.67 8.41 -13.90
C ILE A 115 -11.51 8.99 -13.09
N THR A 116 -11.62 10.30 -12.88
CA THR A 116 -10.95 11.08 -11.85
C THR A 116 -11.20 10.47 -10.46
N PHE A 117 -10.25 10.64 -9.54
CA PHE A 117 -10.33 10.39 -8.08
C PHE A 117 -10.13 8.95 -7.57
N ILE A 118 -8.88 8.47 -7.51
CA ILE A 118 -8.45 7.51 -6.47
C ILE A 118 -7.01 7.82 -6.02
N ILE A 119 -6.69 9.06 -5.62
CA ILE A 119 -5.57 9.33 -4.69
C ILE A 119 -6.00 10.41 -3.69
N SER A 120 -7.14 10.19 -3.03
CA SER A 120 -7.48 10.90 -1.78
C SER A 120 -7.68 9.93 -0.61
N ALA A 121 -7.49 8.61 -0.83
CA ALA A 121 -7.95 7.58 0.10
C ALA A 121 -6.84 6.72 0.74
N ILE A 122 -5.57 7.13 0.66
CA ILE A 122 -4.54 6.67 1.62
C ILE A 122 -3.94 7.89 2.34
N LEU A 123 -4.75 8.94 2.48
CA LEU A 123 -4.68 9.88 3.60
C LEU A 123 -5.39 9.26 4.81
N ILE A 124 -4.84 8.17 5.33
CA ILE A 124 -4.75 8.02 6.79
C ILE A 124 -3.26 8.05 7.06
N ASP A 125 -2.79 9.29 7.03
CA ASP A 125 -1.51 9.73 7.50
C ASP A 125 -1.27 9.07 8.86
N TYR A 126 -0.36 8.08 8.87
CA TYR A 126 0.15 7.41 10.07
C TYR A 126 0.90 8.37 11.02
N SER A 127 0.88 9.68 10.76
CA SER A 127 1.38 10.74 11.63
C SER A 127 0.58 10.90 12.93
N SER A 128 -0.66 10.43 13.03
CA SER A 128 -1.50 10.62 14.23
C SER A 128 -1.46 9.50 15.27
N LEU A 129 -0.90 8.32 14.96
CA LEU A 129 -0.81 7.21 15.93
C LEU A 129 0.57 7.05 16.58
N PHE A 130 1.66 7.50 15.94
CA PHE A 130 3.01 7.35 16.51
C PHE A 130 3.38 8.44 17.53
N LEU A 131 2.65 9.56 17.58
CA LEU A 131 2.91 10.64 18.54
C LEU A 131 2.22 10.46 19.90
N ARG A 132 1.37 9.44 20.09
CA ARG A 132 0.60 9.24 21.34
C ARG A 132 1.21 8.24 22.33
N LEU A 133 2.38 7.69 22.02
CA LEU A 133 3.12 6.76 22.89
C LEU A 133 4.43 7.34 23.48
N ARG A 134 4.68 8.66 23.37
CA ARG A 134 5.91 9.28 23.91
C ARG A 134 5.68 10.47 24.86
N ILE A 135 4.47 10.69 25.38
CA ILE A 135 4.22 11.64 26.47
C ILE A 135 3.25 11.04 27.49
N SER A 136 3.68 9.98 28.17
CA SER A 136 3.12 9.58 29.46
C SER A 136 4.29 9.32 30.41
N GLY A 137 4.91 10.42 30.82
CA GLY A 137 6.08 10.42 31.67
C GLY A 137 6.26 11.78 32.31
N HIS A 138 5.23 12.31 32.96
CA HIS A 138 5.36 13.20 34.11
C HIS A 138 4.03 13.25 34.88
N THR A 139 4.09 12.65 36.07
CA THR A 139 3.42 13.03 37.33
C THR A 139 2.75 14.41 37.33
N CYS A 140 1.42 14.46 37.48
CA CYS A 140 0.68 14.90 38.68
C CYS A 140 -0.82 14.99 38.36
#